data_AF-A0A0B8QST9-F1
#
_entry.id   AF-A0A0B8QST9-F1
#
_cell.length_a   1.000
_cell.length_b   1.000
_cell.length_c   1.000
_cell.angle_alpha   90.00
_cell.angle_beta   90.00
_cell.angle_gamma   90.00
#
_symmetry.space_group_name_H-M   'P 1'
#
loop_
_entity.id
_entity.type
_entity.pdbx_description
1 polymer ?
#
loop_
_entity_poly.entity_id
_entity_poly.type
_entity_poly.pdbx_seq_one_letter_code
_entity_poly.pdbx_strand_id
1 'polypeptide(L)'
;MVLLLLAVMTAIAATMSERLVLGVDRATSQVSNQQAYWYAIGVEALAKYGINESLDDSDTVNLSQAWALDEQVYPLENGEAKGVIRDMQACFNVNALANVQIDPTSSSRPYLLGVWRTLLEEVGIESYQAR
;
A
#
# COMPACT_ATOMS: atom_id res chain seq x y z
N MET A 1 1.99 -42.73 -46.31
CA MET A 1 0.72 -42.37 -45.63
C MET A 1 0.77 -42.60 -44.12
N VAL A 2 1.43 -43.66 -43.62
CA VAL A 2 1.58 -43.92 -42.16
C VAL A 2 2.39 -42.83 -41.43
N LEU A 3 3.46 -42.32 -42.04
CA LEU A 3 4.28 -41.23 -41.46
C LEU A 3 3.49 -39.93 -41.27
N LEU A 4 2.53 -39.63 -42.17
CA LEU A 4 1.68 -38.45 -42.06
C LEU A 4 0.76 -38.56 -40.84
N LEU A 5 0.14 -39.73 -40.64
CA LEU A 5 -0.74 -39.97 -39.48
C LEU A 5 0.04 -39.89 -38.17
N LEU A 6 1.24 -40.48 -38.12
CA LEU A 6 2.12 -40.39 -36.96
C LEU A 6 2.53 -38.93 -36.68
N ALA A 7 2.90 -38.18 -37.71
CA ALA A 7 3.27 -36.77 -37.59
C ALA A 7 2.10 -35.92 -37.04
N VAL A 8 0.87 -36.16 -37.50
CA VAL A 8 -0.31 -35.45 -36.99
C VAL A 8 -0.61 -35.83 -35.54
N MET A 9 -0.57 -37.12 -35.20
CA MET A 9 -0.81 -37.59 -33.83
C MET A 9 0.21 -37.01 -32.85
N THR A 10 1.50 -37.01 -33.23
CA THR A 10 2.58 -36.44 -32.41
C THR A 10 2.47 -34.93 -32.28
N ALA A 11 2.12 -34.21 -33.35
CA ALA A 11 1.87 -32.77 -33.29
C ALA A 11 0.72 -32.42 -32.35
N ILE A 12 -0.41 -33.15 -32.41
CA ILE A 12 -1.55 -32.93 -31.51
C ILE A 12 -1.13 -33.17 -30.05
N ALA A 13 -0.47 -34.29 -29.78
CA ALA A 13 0.02 -34.61 -28.44
C ALA A 13 0.95 -33.52 -27.90
N ALA A 14 1.88 -33.02 -28.72
CA ALA A 14 2.78 -31.93 -28.36
C ALA A 14 2.03 -30.63 -27.98
N THR A 15 1.02 -30.24 -28.78
CA THR A 15 0.22 -29.04 -28.50
C THR A 15 -0.62 -29.17 -27.22
N MET A 16 -1.09 -30.38 -26.89
CA MET A 16 -1.80 -30.63 -25.63
C MET A 16 -0.86 -30.53 -24.43
N SER A 17 0.34 -31.09 -24.52
CA SER A 17 1.36 -30.99 -23.46
C SER A 17 1.78 -29.53 -23.23
N GLU A 18 1.98 -28.74 -24.28
CA GLU A 18 2.31 -27.31 -24.16
C GLU A 18 1.22 -26.54 -23.39
N ARG A 19 -0.04 -26.75 -23.74
CA ARG A 19 -1.18 -26.11 -23.05
C ARG A 19 -1.26 -26.50 -21.58
N LEU A 20 -0.96 -27.75 -21.26
CA LEU A 20 -0.95 -28.23 -19.88
C LEU A 20 0.12 -27.52 -19.06
N VAL A 21 1.36 -27.44 -19.58
CA VAL A 21 2.47 -26.75 -18.90
C VAL A 21 2.12 -25.28 -18.65
N LEU A 22 1.64 -24.57 -19.66
CA LEU A 22 1.20 -23.18 -19.51
C LEU A 22 0.04 -23.02 -18.51
N GLY A 23 -0.85 -24.01 -18.43
CA GLY A 23 -1.93 -24.04 -17.45
C GLY A 23 -1.41 -24.16 -16.02
N VAL A 24 -0.43 -25.05 -15.81
CA VAL A 24 0.23 -25.23 -14.51
C VAL A 24 0.96 -23.94 -14.11
N ASP A 25 1.75 -23.34 -14.99
CA ASP A 25 2.52 -22.12 -14.69
C ASP A 25 1.63 -20.92 -14.32
N ARG A 26 0.46 -20.80 -14.97
CA ARG A 26 -0.54 -19.79 -14.59
C ARG A 26 -1.16 -20.09 -13.24
N ALA A 27 -1.51 -21.34 -12.98
CA ALA A 27 -2.09 -21.75 -11.70
C ALA A 27 -1.11 -21.52 -10.55
N THR A 28 0.17 -21.85 -10.71
CA THR A 28 1.19 -21.60 -9.68
C THR A 28 1.39 -20.11 -9.43
N SER A 29 1.44 -19.28 -10.48
CA SER A 29 1.52 -17.82 -10.35
C SER A 29 0.30 -17.24 -9.64
N GLN A 30 -0.90 -17.76 -9.92
CA GLN A 30 -2.15 -17.33 -9.29
C GLN A 30 -2.18 -17.71 -7.79
N VAL A 31 -1.67 -18.88 -7.42
CA VAL A 31 -1.54 -19.32 -6.03
C VAL A 31 -0.51 -18.47 -5.29
N SER A 32 0.65 -18.21 -5.90
CA SER A 32 1.70 -17.38 -5.31
C SER A 32 1.21 -15.95 -5.03
N ASN A 33 0.46 -15.34 -5.94
CA ASN A 33 -0.14 -14.02 -5.71
C ASN A 33 -1.14 -14.02 -4.55
N GLN A 34 -1.99 -15.04 -4.45
CA GLN A 34 -2.92 -15.18 -3.32
C GLN A 34 -2.17 -15.37 -2.01
N GLN A 35 -1.09 -16.15 -2.01
CA GLN A 35 -0.25 -16.34 -0.85
C GLN A 35 0.37 -15.01 -0.38
N ALA A 36 0.90 -14.20 -1.30
CA ALA A 36 1.43 -12.87 -0.98
C ALA A 36 0.36 -11.94 -0.39
N TYR A 37 -0.86 -11.97 -0.93
CA TYR A 37 -1.99 -11.22 -0.39
C TYR A 37 -2.33 -11.63 1.05
N TRP A 38 -2.41 -12.93 1.33
CA TRP A 38 -2.68 -13.42 2.68
C TRP A 38 -1.55 -13.11 3.66
N TYR A 39 -0.29 -13.14 3.22
CA TYR A 39 0.83 -12.68 4.03
C TYR A 39 0.74 -11.18 4.35
N ALA A 40 0.37 -10.34 3.38
CA ALA A 40 0.16 -8.91 3.61
C ALA A 40 -0.92 -8.66 4.67
N ILE A 41 -2.06 -9.37 4.60
CA ILE A 41 -3.11 -9.29 5.62
C ILE A 41 -2.61 -9.75 6.99
N GLY A 42 -1.85 -10.85 7.05
CA GLY A 42 -1.28 -11.36 8.29
C GLY A 42 -0.32 -10.37 8.95
N VAL A 43 0.53 -9.73 8.14
CA VAL A 43 1.45 -8.68 8.59
C VAL A 43 0.70 -7.42 9.04
N GLU A 44 -0.39 -7.04 8.36
CA GLU A 44 -1.24 -5.93 8.81
C GLU A 44 -1.92 -6.23 10.15
N ALA A 45 -2.40 -7.46 10.35
CA ALA A 45 -2.98 -7.88 11.63
C ALA A 45 -1.94 -7.87 12.77
N LEU A 46 -0.72 -8.32 12.48
CA LEU A 46 0.40 -8.25 13.42
C LEU A 46 0.77 -6.80 13.74
N ALA A 47 0.82 -5.93 12.74
CA ALA A 47 1.08 -4.50 12.93
C ALA A 47 0.00 -3.85 13.81
N LYS A 48 -1.29 -4.17 13.61
CA LYS A 48 -2.38 -3.69 14.47
C LYS A 48 -2.21 -4.11 15.92
N TYR A 49 -1.85 -5.37 16.15
CA TYR A 49 -1.58 -5.87 17.50
C TYR A 49 -0.40 -5.13 18.13
N GLY A 50 0.71 -4.99 17.41
CA GLY A 50 1.90 -4.27 17.88
C GLY A 50 1.64 -2.80 18.19
N ILE A 51 0.81 -2.12 17.37
CA ILE A 51 0.39 -0.74 17.64
C ILE A 51 -0.43 -0.69 18.93
N ASN A 52 -1.47 -1.52 19.08
CA ASN A 52 -2.32 -1.51 20.28
C ASN A 52 -1.51 -1.76 21.55
N GLU A 53 -0.64 -2.77 21.54
CA GLU A 53 0.24 -3.09 22.67
C GLU A 53 1.17 -1.91 23.00
N SER A 54 1.75 -1.26 21.98
CA SER A 54 2.68 -0.15 22.18
C SER A 54 2.04 1.14 22.70
N LEU A 55 0.71 1.25 22.59
CA LEU A 55 -0.07 2.41 23.02
C LEU A 55 -0.77 2.20 24.37
N ASP A 56 -0.86 0.96 24.87
CA ASP A 56 -1.64 0.64 26.08
C ASP A 56 -1.14 1.39 27.34
N ASP A 57 0.17 1.60 27.44
CA ASP A 57 0.83 2.28 28.57
C ASP A 57 1.17 3.77 28.30
N SER A 58 0.66 4.38 27.21
CA SER A 58 1.05 5.75 26.83
C SER A 58 -0.13 6.65 26.46
N ASP A 59 -0.24 7.79 27.14
CA ASP A 59 -1.21 8.86 26.83
C ASP A 59 -0.84 9.68 25.56
N THR A 60 0.33 9.45 24.98
CA THR A 60 0.83 10.20 23.81
C THR A 60 1.36 9.28 22.71
N VAL A 61 1.29 9.73 21.47
CA VAL A 61 1.86 9.03 20.30
C VAL A 61 3.14 9.74 19.86
N ASN A 62 4.26 9.02 19.81
CA ASN A 62 5.55 9.56 19.41
C ASN A 62 6.49 8.48 18.84
N LEU A 63 7.60 8.91 18.23
CA LEU A 63 8.55 8.01 17.54
C LEU A 63 9.46 7.19 18.48
N SER A 64 9.37 7.34 19.80
CA SER A 64 10.13 6.52 20.76
C SER A 64 9.42 5.21 21.13
N GLN A 65 8.19 5.03 20.67
CA GLN A 65 7.36 3.86 20.94
C GLN A 65 7.72 2.67 20.05
N ALA A 66 7.42 1.46 20.52
CA ALA A 66 7.79 0.21 19.86
C ALA A 66 7.16 0.01 18.47
N TRP A 67 6.08 0.71 18.12
CA TRP A 67 5.50 0.67 16.77
C TRP A 67 6.36 1.44 15.74
N ALA A 68 7.13 2.44 16.18
CA ALA A 68 7.88 3.36 15.34
C ALA A 68 9.27 2.84 14.96
N LEU A 69 9.35 1.54 14.65
CA LEU A 69 10.58 0.91 14.18
C LEU A 69 10.80 1.19 12.69
N ASP A 70 12.05 1.42 12.33
CA ASP A 70 12.47 1.42 10.94
C ASP A 70 12.33 -0.01 10.35
N GLU A 71 12.13 -0.06 9.02
CA GLU A 71 11.83 -1.24 8.20
C GLU A 71 11.97 -2.61 8.89
N GLN A 72 10.84 -3.21 9.28
CA GLN A 72 10.81 -4.50 9.95
C GLN A 72 10.69 -5.64 8.92
N VAL A 73 11.56 -6.65 9.06
CA VAL A 73 11.60 -7.83 8.18
C VAL A 73 11.05 -9.05 8.90
N TYR A 74 10.03 -9.67 8.31
CA TYR A 74 9.44 -10.92 8.79
C TYR A 74 9.77 -12.06 7.82
N PRO A 75 10.48 -13.12 8.26
CA PRO A 75 10.77 -14.26 7.41
C PRO A 75 9.50 -15.07 7.14
N LEU A 76 9.30 -15.47 5.88
CA LEU A 76 8.22 -16.32 5.42
C LEU A 76 8.79 -17.59 4.78
N GLU A 77 7.96 -18.61 4.61
CA GLU A 77 8.41 -19.91 4.05
C GLU A 77 8.98 -19.77 2.64
N ASN A 78 8.41 -18.88 1.81
CA ASN A 78 8.80 -18.66 0.42
C ASN A 78 9.25 -17.21 0.14
N GLY A 79 9.74 -16.48 1.15
CA GLY A 79 10.18 -15.09 0.96
C GLY A 79 10.31 -14.31 2.27
N GLU A 80 10.15 -13.00 2.17
CA GLU A 80 10.18 -12.09 3.31
C GLU A 80 9.09 -11.02 3.15
N ALA A 81 8.49 -10.60 4.25
CA ALA A 81 7.63 -9.42 4.29
C ALA A 81 8.39 -8.27 4.95
N LYS A 82 8.36 -7.11 4.33
CA LYS A 82 8.95 -5.87 4.86
C LYS A 82 7.87 -4.82 5.02
N GLY A 83 7.89 -4.10 6.13
CA GLY A 83 6.91 -3.08 6.42
C GLY A 83 7.47 -1.95 7.27
N VAL A 84 6.85 -0.78 7.14
CA VAL A 84 7.08 0.37 8.01
C VAL A 84 5.73 0.92 8.42
N ILE A 85 5.60 1.29 9.69
CA ILE A 85 4.41 1.94 10.23
C ILE A 85 4.67 3.44 10.25
N ARG A 86 3.69 4.23 9.82
CA ARG A 86 3.76 5.69 9.81
C ARG A 86 2.49 6.27 10.40
N ASP A 87 2.65 7.29 11.24
CA ASP A 87 1.53 8.07 11.75
C ASP A 87 0.96 8.98 10.66
N MET A 88 -0.32 8.79 10.32
CA MET A 88 -1.02 9.60 9.32
C MET A 88 -1.47 10.98 9.86
N GLN A 89 -1.38 11.21 11.17
CA GLN A 89 -1.64 12.50 11.80
C GLN A 89 -0.41 13.43 11.82
N ALA A 90 0.77 12.92 11.46
CA ALA A 90 1.99 13.72 11.37
C ALA A 90 2.02 14.69 10.18
N CYS A 91 1.04 14.62 9.28
CA CYS A 91 0.91 15.47 8.10
C CYS A 91 -0.29 16.42 8.21
N PHE A 92 -0.24 17.54 7.46
CA PHE A 92 -1.39 18.42 7.35
C PHE A 92 -2.59 17.70 6.69
N ASN A 93 -3.72 17.62 7.40
CA ASN A 93 -4.92 16.98 6.90
C ASN A 93 -5.69 17.88 5.92
N VAL A 94 -5.50 17.65 4.62
CA VAL A 94 -6.20 18.39 3.55
C VAL A 94 -7.73 18.25 3.63
N ASN A 95 -8.25 17.13 4.16
CA ASN A 95 -9.69 16.93 4.31
C ASN A 95 -10.33 17.90 5.32
N ALA A 96 -9.53 18.50 6.22
CA ALA A 96 -10.03 19.51 7.16
C ALA A 96 -10.50 20.79 6.44
N LEU A 97 -10.03 21.04 5.21
CA LEU A 97 -10.43 22.20 4.41
C LEU A 97 -11.90 22.14 3.96
N ALA A 98 -12.49 20.95 3.85
CA ALA A 98 -13.87 20.77 3.40
C ALA A 98 -14.91 21.39 4.35
N ASN A 99 -14.57 21.50 5.64
CA ASN A 99 -15.47 22.03 6.67
C ASN A 99 -15.19 23.51 7.02
N VAL A 100 -14.30 24.16 6.28
CA VAL A 100 -13.97 25.57 6.51
C VAL A 100 -15.14 26.44 6.04
N GLN A 101 -15.79 27.09 6.99
CA GLN A 101 -16.81 28.08 6.71
C GLN A 101 -16.14 29.42 6.41
N ILE A 102 -16.42 29.97 5.24
CA ILE A 102 -16.02 31.32 4.86
C ILE A 102 -17.21 32.21 5.21
N ASP A 103 -17.06 33.02 6.26
CA ASP A 103 -18.05 34.05 6.58
C ASP A 103 -17.91 35.20 5.57
N PRO A 104 -18.93 35.42 4.71
CA PRO A 104 -18.89 36.45 3.67
C PRO A 104 -18.87 37.87 4.24
N THR A 105 -19.19 38.06 5.52
CA THR A 105 -19.16 39.35 6.22
C THR A 105 -17.84 39.60 6.94
N SER A 106 -17.04 38.55 7.16
CA SER A 106 -15.73 38.67 7.77
C SER A 106 -14.67 38.99 6.71
N SER A 107 -13.83 39.98 6.97
CA SER A 107 -12.65 40.29 6.13
C SER A 107 -11.46 39.38 6.46
N SER A 108 -11.55 38.55 7.51
CA SER A 108 -10.48 37.64 7.93
C SER A 108 -10.61 36.28 7.26
N ARG A 109 -9.47 35.76 6.80
CA ARG A 109 -9.43 34.39 6.26
C ARG A 109 -9.38 33.39 7.41
N PRO A 110 -10.09 32.25 7.31
CA PRO A 110 -9.96 31.15 8.25
C PRO A 110 -8.50 30.72 8.44
N TYR A 111 -8.12 30.46 9.69
CA TYR A 111 -6.75 30.08 10.08
C TYR A 111 -6.19 28.93 9.23
N LEU A 112 -7.00 27.90 8.98
CA LEU A 112 -6.59 26.70 8.25
C LEU A 112 -6.17 27.00 6.80
N LEU A 113 -6.81 27.96 6.15
CA LEU A 113 -6.43 28.40 4.80
C LEU A 113 -5.11 29.20 4.81
N GLY A 114 -4.86 29.93 5.90
CA GLY A 114 -3.58 30.61 6.11
C GLY A 114 -2.43 29.61 6.20
N VAL A 115 -2.58 28.57 7.05
CA VAL A 115 -1.59 27.49 7.20
C VAL A 115 -1.37 26.76 5.87
N TRP A 116 -2.45 26.40 5.18
CA TRP A 116 -2.36 25.74 3.87
C TRP A 116 -1.55 26.55 2.86
N ARG A 117 -1.84 27.85 2.72
CA ARG A 117 -1.08 28.72 1.81
C ARG A 117 0.40 28.78 2.19
N THR A 118 0.72 28.96 3.47
CA THR A 118 2.13 28.97 3.92
C THR A 118 2.83 27.66 3.58
N LEU A 119 2.17 26.51 3.77
CA LEU A 119 2.72 25.23 3.36
C LEU A 119 2.97 25.14 1.84
N LEU A 120 2.06 25.66 1.00
CA LEU A 120 2.26 25.71 -0.44
C LEU A 120 3.41 26.62 -0.87
N GLU A 121 3.55 27.77 -0.21
CA GLU A 121 4.65 28.72 -0.45
C GLU A 121 6.00 28.10 -0.09
N GLU A 122 6.10 27.37 1.03
CA GLU A 122 7.31 26.63 1.43
C GLU A 122 7.68 25.49 0.48
N VAL A 123 6.70 24.87 -0.17
CA VAL A 123 6.91 23.84 -1.21
C VAL A 123 7.33 24.48 -2.57
N GLY A 124 7.34 25.81 -2.65
CA GLY A 124 7.82 26.56 -3.83
C GLY A 124 6.72 26.93 -4.83
N ILE A 125 5.44 26.89 -4.43
CA ILE A 125 4.33 27.31 -5.28
C ILE A 125 4.17 28.84 -5.19
N GLU A 126 4.11 29.50 -6.34
CA GLU A 126 3.95 30.95 -6.41
C GLU A 126 2.67 31.42 -5.69
N SER A 127 2.76 32.55 -4.99
CA SER A 127 1.68 33.12 -4.17
C SER A 127 0.36 33.37 -4.91
N TYR A 128 0.40 33.46 -6.25
CA TYR A 128 -0.80 33.58 -7.09
C TYR A 128 -1.54 32.25 -7.26
N GLN A 129 -0.79 31.16 -7.38
CA GLN A 129 -1.32 29.78 -7.51
C GLN A 129 -1.75 29.21 -6.15
N ALA A 130 -1.20 29.74 -5.05
CA ALA A 130 -1.51 29.32 -3.68
C ALA A 130 -2.70 30.07 -3.03
N ARG A 131 -3.45 30.87 -3.80
CA ARG A 131 -4.51 31.75 -3.29
C ARG A 131 -5.84 31.04 -3.00
#